data_AF-A0A929I057-F1
#
_entry.id   AF-A0A929I057-F1
#
_cell.length_a   1.000
_cell.length_b   1.000
_cell.length_c   1.000
_cell.angle_alpha   90.00
_cell.angle_beta   90.00
_cell.angle_gamma   90.00
#
_symmetry.space_group_name_H-M   'P 1'
#
loop_
_entity.id
_entity.type
_entity.pdbx_description
1 polymer ?
#
loop_
_entity_poly.entity_id
_entity_poly.type
_entity_poly.pdbx_seq_one_letter_code
_entity_poly.pdbx_strand_id
1 'polypeptide(L)'
;MNEKIIPLLLIGGLLLGAGFIGLSFATENRGAEIILINGGKARDVHFPHHKHQEALEDCAVCHTLFPKKVGSISELKAQGKLEKKQVMTEHCIDCHKKMKAEGRKTGPRSCARCHRKSG
;
A
#
# COMPACT_ATOMS: atom_id res chain seq x y z
N MET A 1 34.62 67.20 33.97
CA MET A 1 35.93 66.56 33.76
C MET A 1 35.73 65.06 33.79
N ASN A 2 36.09 64.43 32.66
CA ASN A 2 36.58 63.06 32.51
C ASN A 2 35.52 61.96 32.40
N GLU A 3 35.21 61.49 31.18
CA GLU A 3 36.03 60.59 30.32
C GLU A 3 36.02 59.16 30.86
N LYS A 4 35.15 58.30 30.31
CA LYS A 4 35.47 56.89 29.95
C LYS A 4 34.59 56.44 28.80
N ILE A 5 35.11 56.63 27.59
CA ILE A 5 34.82 55.80 26.41
C ILE A 5 35.62 54.51 26.59
N ILE A 6 35.02 53.35 26.31
CA ILE A 6 35.53 52.27 25.40
C ILE A 6 34.69 50.99 25.57
N PRO A 7 34.45 50.25 24.48
CA PRO A 7 33.20 49.53 24.21
C PRO A 7 33.39 48.00 24.24
N LEU A 8 32.43 47.29 23.61
CA LEU A 8 32.55 45.93 23.06
C LEU A 8 32.13 44.79 23.99
N LEU A 9 30.87 44.37 23.88
CA LEU A 9 30.57 42.94 23.79
C LEU A 9 29.36 42.73 22.88
N LEU A 10 29.72 42.46 21.62
CA LEU A 10 28.88 41.94 20.56
C LEU A 10 28.35 40.53 20.93
N ILE A 11 27.21 40.20 20.30
CA ILE A 11 26.68 38.86 19.99
C ILE A 11 25.59 38.33 20.94
N GLY A 12 24.38 38.29 20.39
CA GLY A 12 23.69 37.00 20.26
C GLY A 12 22.40 36.87 21.06
N GLY A 13 21.25 36.96 20.39
CA GLY A 13 19.98 36.58 21.01
C GLY A 13 18.74 36.89 20.19
N LEU A 14 18.84 36.76 18.86
CA LEU A 14 17.71 36.86 17.94
C LEU A 14 16.95 35.52 17.96
N LEU A 15 15.61 35.61 18.10
CA LEU A 15 14.56 34.61 17.82
C LEU A 15 14.22 33.55 18.89
N LEU A 16 13.14 33.80 19.62
CA LEU A 16 12.24 32.76 20.13
C LEU A 16 10.85 32.93 19.49
N GLY A 17 10.75 32.56 18.22
CA GLY A 17 9.47 32.31 17.56
C GLY A 17 9.12 30.84 17.70
N ALA A 18 8.35 30.47 18.72
CA ALA A 18 7.86 29.11 18.91
C ALA A 18 6.76 28.81 17.87
N GLY A 19 7.17 28.29 16.71
CA GLY A 19 6.26 27.74 15.71
C GLY A 19 5.69 26.42 16.20
N PHE A 20 4.39 26.38 16.49
CA PHE A 20 3.62 25.14 16.62
C PHE A 20 3.61 24.44 15.25
N ILE A 21 4.42 23.40 15.09
CA ILE A 21 4.39 22.52 13.92
C ILE A 21 3.22 21.56 14.13
N GLY A 22 2.12 21.79 13.40
CA GLY A 22 0.99 20.87 13.34
C GLY A 22 1.43 19.51 12.79
N LEU A 23 1.32 18.47 13.61
CA LEU A 23 1.61 17.09 13.21
C LEU A 23 0.43 16.56 12.38
N SER A 24 0.54 16.65 11.06
CA SER A 24 -0.41 16.04 10.13
C SER A 24 -0.19 14.52 10.11
N PHE A 25 -0.98 13.77 10.85
CA PHE A 25 -1.09 12.32 10.66
C PHE A 25 -1.79 12.08 9.31
N ALA A 26 -1.03 11.69 8.29
CA ALA A 26 -1.60 11.21 7.04
C ALA A 26 -2.38 9.93 7.36
N THR A 27 -3.72 9.98 7.28
CA THR A 27 -4.53 8.77 7.26
C THR A 27 -4.18 8.01 6.00
N GLU A 28 -3.50 6.88 6.14
CA GLU A 28 -3.12 6.06 4.99
C GLU A 28 -4.40 5.50 4.35
N ASN A 29 -4.64 5.81 3.08
CA ASN A 29 -5.82 5.33 2.37
C ASN A 29 -5.64 3.85 2.02
N ARG A 30 -6.08 2.98 2.93
CA ARG A 30 -5.96 1.52 2.85
C ARG A 30 -6.96 0.85 1.91
N GLY A 31 -7.89 1.60 1.33
CA GLY A 31 -8.99 1.05 0.52
C GLY A 31 -9.95 0.16 1.34
N ALA A 32 -10.87 -0.52 0.65
CA ALA A 32 -11.85 -1.40 1.29
C ALA A 32 -11.18 -2.63 1.94
N GLU A 33 -11.74 -3.11 3.05
CA GLU A 33 -11.27 -4.31 3.74
C GLU A 33 -11.35 -5.55 2.85
N ILE A 34 -12.49 -5.71 2.16
CA ILE A 34 -12.74 -6.77 1.19
C ILE A 34 -12.98 -6.14 -0.18
N ILE A 35 -12.25 -6.62 -1.19
CA ILE A 35 -12.42 -6.22 -2.59
C ILE A 35 -12.98 -7.41 -3.36
N LEU A 36 -14.03 -7.19 -4.15
CA LEU A 36 -14.52 -8.19 -5.11
C LEU A 36 -13.73 -8.10 -6.41
N ILE A 37 -12.97 -9.14 -6.71
CA ILE A 37 -12.23 -9.26 -7.97
C ILE A 37 -13.04 -10.12 -8.93
N ASN A 38 -13.33 -9.60 -10.12
CA ASN A 38 -14.12 -10.30 -11.13
C ASN A 38 -13.46 -11.64 -11.54
N GLY A 39 -14.21 -12.74 -11.38
CA GLY A 39 -13.76 -14.09 -11.70
C GLY A 39 -13.96 -14.50 -13.17
N GLY A 40 -14.56 -13.64 -13.99
CA GLY A 40 -14.96 -13.94 -15.35
C GLY A 40 -16.02 -15.05 -15.39
N LYS A 41 -15.65 -16.22 -15.91
CA LYS A 41 -16.54 -17.41 -15.93
C LYS A 41 -16.61 -18.09 -14.56
N ALA A 42 -15.62 -17.89 -13.70
CA ALA A 42 -15.66 -18.33 -12.32
C ALA A 42 -16.34 -17.26 -11.46
N ARG A 43 -16.72 -17.65 -10.24
CA ARG A 43 -17.27 -16.72 -9.26
C ARG A 43 -16.28 -15.63 -8.91
N ASP A 44 -16.77 -14.48 -8.45
CA ASP A 44 -15.89 -13.42 -7.98
C ASP A 44 -15.10 -13.86 -6.74
N VAL A 45 -13.89 -13.32 -6.62
CA VAL A 45 -12.98 -13.58 -5.50
C VAL A 45 -13.19 -12.50 -4.46
N HIS A 46 -13.57 -12.90 -3.25
CA HIS A 46 -13.61 -12.03 -2.08
C HIS A 46 -12.18 -11.89 -1.56
N PHE A 47 -11.48 -10.85 -1.99
CA PHE A 47 -10.08 -10.61 -1.66
C PHE A 47 -9.96 -9.81 -0.36
N PRO A 48 -9.40 -10.38 0.72
CA PRO A 48 -9.24 -9.68 1.99
C PRO A 48 -8.03 -8.75 1.95
N HIS A 49 -8.22 -7.55 1.41
CA HIS A 49 -7.16 -6.60 1.11
C HIS A 49 -6.41 -6.14 2.36
N HIS A 50 -7.11 -5.85 3.46
CA HIS A 50 -6.46 -5.43 4.70
C HIS A 50 -5.57 -6.53 5.30
N LYS A 51 -5.98 -7.80 5.22
CA LYS A 51 -5.14 -8.93 5.67
C LYS A 51 -3.83 -9.03 4.89
N HIS A 52 -3.83 -8.63 3.62
CA HIS A 52 -2.59 -8.59 2.83
C HIS A 52 -1.73 -7.40 3.22
N GLN A 53 -2.32 -6.23 3.48
CA GLN A 53 -1.59 -5.06 3.98
C GLN A 53 -0.96 -5.32 5.35
N GLU A 54 -1.68 -5.96 6.27
CA GLU A 54 -1.15 -6.36 7.59
C GLU A 54 0.02 -7.34 7.49
N ALA A 55 0.05 -8.17 6.45
CA ALA A 55 1.08 -9.18 6.27
C ALA A 55 2.31 -8.69 5.47
N LEU A 56 2.17 -7.63 4.68
CA LEU A 56 3.18 -7.22 3.68
C LEU A 56 3.55 -5.73 3.71
N GLU A 57 2.66 -4.85 4.17
CA GLU A 57 2.76 -3.38 4.26
C GLU A 57 3.02 -2.62 2.93
N ASP A 58 3.88 -3.14 2.05
CA ASP A 58 4.25 -2.51 0.78
C ASP A 58 3.19 -2.70 -0.31
N CYS A 59 2.60 -1.58 -0.73
CA CYS A 59 1.64 -1.50 -1.83
C CYS A 59 2.21 -1.97 -3.18
N ALA A 60 3.51 -1.77 -3.41
CA ALA A 60 4.14 -2.08 -4.70
C ALA A 60 4.17 -3.58 -4.98
N VAL A 61 4.14 -4.44 -3.95
CA VAL A 61 4.12 -5.90 -4.10
C VAL A 61 2.97 -6.38 -5.00
N CYS A 62 1.85 -5.64 -5.02
CA CYS A 62 0.70 -5.93 -5.87
C CYS A 62 0.52 -4.92 -7.02
N HIS A 63 0.82 -3.63 -6.80
CA HIS A 63 0.43 -2.55 -7.71
C HIS A 63 1.48 -2.19 -8.77
N THR A 64 2.34 -3.13 -9.17
CA THR A 64 3.26 -2.92 -10.30
C THR A 64 2.58 -3.03 -11.66
N LEU A 65 1.59 -3.93 -11.78
CA LEU A 65 0.90 -4.21 -13.05
C LEU A 65 -0.44 -3.48 -13.22
N PHE A 66 -0.95 -2.86 -12.15
CA PHE A 66 -2.25 -2.18 -12.18
C PHE A 66 -2.33 -1.09 -11.10
N PRO A 67 -3.05 0.02 -11.36
CA PRO A 67 -3.17 1.10 -10.40
C PRO A 67 -4.03 0.71 -9.20
N LYS A 68 -3.85 1.43 -8.09
CA LYS A 68 -4.64 1.36 -6.83
C LYS A 68 -6.08 1.87 -7.01
N LYS A 69 -6.84 1.25 -7.92
CA LYS A 69 -8.22 1.60 -8.29
C LYS A 69 -9.04 0.33 -8.46
N VAL A 70 -10.20 0.25 -7.79
CA VAL A 70 -11.12 -0.88 -7.93
C VAL A 70 -11.56 -1.02 -9.39
N GLY A 71 -11.55 -2.25 -9.90
CA GLY A 71 -11.92 -2.55 -11.29
C GLY A 71 -10.82 -2.32 -12.33
N SER A 72 -9.65 -1.76 -11.96
CA SER A 72 -8.56 -1.48 -12.90
C SER A 72 -8.05 -2.73 -13.62
N ILE A 73 -7.99 -3.87 -12.94
CA ILE A 73 -7.60 -5.15 -13.55
C ILE A 73 -8.55 -5.53 -14.68
N SER A 74 -9.87 -5.36 -14.50
CA SER A 74 -10.87 -5.67 -15.53
C SER A 74 -10.79 -4.68 -16.69
N GLU A 75 -10.63 -3.39 -16.37
CA GLU A 75 -10.45 -2.32 -17.35
C GLU A 75 -9.21 -2.56 -18.23
N LEU A 76 -8.07 -2.86 -17.63
CA LEU A 76 -6.82 -3.14 -18.36
C LEU A 76 -6.90 -4.41 -19.22
N LYS A 77 -7.60 -5.45 -18.75
CA LYS A 77 -7.86 -6.66 -19.57
C LYS A 77 -8.74 -6.34 -20.77
N ALA A 78 -9.78 -5.52 -20.60
CA ALA A 78 -10.65 -5.09 -21.69
C ALA A 78 -9.90 -4.25 -22.73
N GLN A 79 -8.91 -3.46 -22.29
CA GLN A 79 -8.01 -2.69 -23.16
C GLN A 79 -6.89 -3.54 -23.80
N GLY A 80 -6.79 -4.84 -23.51
CA GLY A 80 -5.70 -5.69 -23.98
C GLY A 80 -4.32 -5.38 -23.38
N LYS A 81 -4.27 -4.59 -22.30
CA LYS A 81 -3.03 -4.21 -21.60
C LYS A 81 -2.60 -5.21 -20.52
N LEU A 82 -3.51 -6.10 -20.12
CA LEU A 82 -3.22 -7.21 -19.23
C LEU A 82 -3.75 -8.50 -19.82
N GLU A 83 -2.91 -9.54 -19.77
CA GLU A 83 -3.29 -10.86 -20.23
C GLU A 83 -4.33 -11.49 -19.28
N LYS A 84 -5.09 -12.44 -19.83
CA LYS A 84 -6.02 -13.23 -19.02
C LYS A 84 -5.24 -13.93 -17.92
N LYS A 85 -5.67 -13.71 -16.68
CA LYS A 85 -5.09 -14.30 -15.45
C LYS A 85 -3.68 -13.82 -15.08
N GLN A 86 -3.07 -12.86 -15.79
CA GLN A 86 -1.70 -12.40 -15.51
C GLN A 86 -1.49 -12.03 -14.03
N VAL A 87 -2.30 -11.10 -13.52
CA VAL A 87 -2.26 -10.68 -12.11
C VAL A 87 -2.45 -11.85 -11.14
N MET A 88 -3.37 -12.77 -11.46
CA MET A 88 -3.64 -13.94 -10.62
C MET A 88 -2.41 -14.86 -10.55
N THR A 89 -1.76 -15.12 -11.67
CA THR A 89 -0.60 -16.02 -11.72
C THR A 89 0.61 -15.35 -11.06
N GLU A 90 0.97 -14.14 -11.49
CA GLU A 90 2.23 -13.48 -11.14
C GLU A 90 2.24 -12.88 -9.73
N HIS A 91 1.12 -12.31 -9.26
CA HIS A 91 1.05 -11.70 -7.93
C HIS A 91 0.39 -12.62 -6.89
N CYS A 92 -0.71 -13.29 -7.22
CA CYS A 92 -1.44 -14.07 -6.21
C CYS A 92 -0.84 -15.47 -6.02
N ILE A 93 -0.83 -16.27 -7.08
CA ILE A 93 -0.45 -17.69 -7.02
C ILE A 93 1.04 -17.84 -6.76
N ASP A 94 1.88 -17.07 -7.44
CA ASP A 94 3.33 -17.20 -7.28
C ASP A 94 3.82 -16.72 -5.91
N CYS A 95 3.26 -15.63 -5.37
CA CYS A 95 3.52 -15.23 -3.98
C CYS A 95 3.12 -16.35 -3.01
N HIS A 96 1.90 -16.88 -3.13
CA HIS A 96 1.44 -17.94 -2.22
C HIS A 96 2.24 -19.25 -2.35
N LYS A 97 2.77 -19.56 -3.55
CA LYS A 97 3.67 -20.71 -3.75
C LYS A 97 5.00 -20.48 -3.04
N LYS A 98 5.62 -19.30 -3.19
CA LYS A 98 6.89 -18.94 -2.55
C LYS A 98 6.78 -19.01 -1.04
N MET A 99 5.77 -18.36 -0.46
CA MET A 99 5.53 -18.43 0.98
C MET A 99 5.32 -19.86 1.48
N LYS A 100 4.61 -20.71 0.72
CA LYS A 100 4.46 -22.12 1.10
C LYS A 100 5.79 -22.88 1.06
N ALA A 101 6.63 -22.63 0.06
CA ALA A 101 7.94 -23.26 -0.07
C ALA A 101 8.87 -22.87 1.08
N GLU A 102 8.75 -21.64 1.56
CA GLU A 102 9.43 -21.11 2.75
C GLU A 102 8.84 -21.63 4.08
N GLY A 103 7.81 -22.49 4.04
CA GLY A 103 7.14 -22.99 5.24
C GLY A 103 6.28 -21.95 5.97
N ARG A 104 6.05 -20.77 5.37
CA ARG A 104 5.24 -19.70 5.97
C ARG A 104 3.75 -19.96 5.80
N LYS A 105 2.94 -19.36 6.68
CA LYS A 105 1.48 -19.28 6.52
C LYS A 105 1.18 -18.49 5.24
N THR A 106 0.27 -19.00 4.42
CA THR A 106 -0.07 -18.40 3.12
C THR A 106 -1.53 -18.61 2.76
N GLY A 107 -2.03 -17.81 1.81
CA GLY A 107 -3.36 -17.95 1.25
C GLY A 107 -3.53 -19.16 0.29
N PRO A 108 -4.74 -19.30 -0.28
CA PRO A 108 -5.10 -20.42 -1.13
C PRO A 108 -4.36 -20.42 -2.48
N ARG A 109 -4.14 -21.62 -3.02
CA ARG A 109 -3.48 -21.84 -4.33
C ARG A 109 -4.34 -22.64 -5.32
N SER A 110 -5.58 -22.98 -4.96
CA SER A 110 -6.49 -23.77 -5.79
C SER A 110 -7.71 -22.95 -6.19
N CYS A 111 -8.21 -23.18 -7.41
CA CYS A 111 -9.31 -22.40 -8.00
C CYS A 111 -10.52 -22.30 -7.06
N ALA A 112 -10.99 -23.43 -6.53
CA ALA A 112 -12.19 -23.48 -5.69
C ALA A 112 -12.05 -22.75 -4.35
N ARG A 113 -10.82 -22.61 -3.82
CA ARG A 113 -10.59 -21.89 -2.56
C ARG A 113 -10.55 -20.38 -2.75
N CYS A 114 -10.14 -19.90 -3.93
CA CYS A 114 -10.24 -18.49 -4.28
C CYS A 114 -11.66 -18.12 -4.73
N HIS A 115 -12.26 -18.93 -5.60
CA HIS A 115 -13.60 -18.71 -6.19
C HIS A 115 -14.70 -19.40 -5.37
N ARG A 116 -14.75 -19.13 -4.06
CA ARG A 116 -15.63 -19.82 -3.10
C ARG A 116 -17.07 -19.25 -3.06
N LYS A 117 -17.97 -20.00 -2.42
CA LYS A 117 -19.42 -19.70 -2.40
C LYS A 117 -19.82 -18.52 -1.52
N SER A 118 -18.97 -18.16 -0.58
CA SER A 118 -19.15 -17.07 0.38
C SER A 118 -17.78 -16.57 0.82
N GLY A 119 -17.66 -15.26 1.06
CA GLY A 119 -16.45 -14.60 1.57
C GLY A 119 -16.09 -14.94 3.00
#